data_AF-A0A2T5YJA6-F1
#
_entry.id   AF-A0A2T5YJA6-F1
#
_cell.length_a   1.000
_cell.length_b   1.000
_cell.length_c   1.000
_cell.angle_alpha   90.00
_cell.angle_beta   90.00
_cell.angle_gamma   90.00
#
_symmetry.space_group_name_H-M   'P 1'
#
loop_
_entity.id
_entity.type
_entity.pdbx_description
1 polymer ?
#
loop_
_entity_poly.entity_id
_entity_poly.type
_entity_poly.pdbx_seq_one_letter_code
_entity_poly.pdbx_strand_id
1 'polypeptide(L)'
;MELKRVVVTGLGALTPLGNTVSEYWNGLVNGVSGAAPITRFDASKFKTQFACEVKGYDPENYFERKEARKMDLFSQFAMVAADEAVADSKLTEGNYDPDRVGVIWGSGIGGLRTFQEECVNFANGDGTPRFNPFFIPKMIADISAGHISMKHGFRGPNFVTVSACASATNAIIDSFNYIRLGMADVVVTGGSEAAVTEAGIGGFNALKALSERNDSPETASRPFDKDRDGFVLGEGAGALILEEYEHAKARGAKIYAEIIGGGMSADAYHMTAPHPEGLGALNVMKNVLRDANIKPEEVDYINVHGTSTPLGDISEVKAIQSVFGDHAYKLNIGSTKSMTGHLLGAAGAIEAIASIMAVRNNIVPPTINHFTDDDSFDSRLNFTFNKAQEREVKVAMSNTFGFGGHNTSVIFRQLND
;
A
#
# COMPACT_ATOMS: atom_id res chain seq x y z
N MET A 1 3.40 -24.46 20.51
CA MET A 1 3.42 -23.04 20.93
C MET A 1 2.12 -22.42 20.46
N GLU A 2 1.43 -21.70 21.34
CA GLU A 2 0.24 -20.94 20.99
C GLU A 2 0.66 -19.66 20.26
N LEU A 3 -0.01 -19.31 19.16
CA LEU A 3 0.29 -18.11 18.39
C LEU A 3 -0.14 -16.87 19.17
N LYS A 4 0.70 -15.82 19.19
CA LYS A 4 0.37 -14.56 19.84
C LYS A 4 -0.63 -13.76 19.01
N ARG A 5 -1.52 -13.04 19.69
CA ARG A 5 -2.40 -12.05 19.05
C ARG A 5 -1.59 -10.81 18.68
N VAL A 6 -1.91 -10.19 17.56
CA VAL A 6 -1.17 -9.03 17.04
C VAL A 6 -2.15 -7.90 16.72
N VAL A 7 -1.85 -6.72 17.23
CA VAL A 7 -2.69 -5.53 17.11
C VAL A 7 -1.95 -4.40 16.43
N VAL A 8 -2.70 -3.44 15.90
CA VAL A 8 -2.17 -2.22 15.31
C VAL A 8 -2.25 -1.09 16.33
N THR A 9 -1.11 -0.53 16.73
CA THR A 9 -1.04 0.50 17.78
C THR A 9 -0.66 1.88 17.29
N GLY A 10 -0.12 2.00 16.07
CA GLY A 10 0.22 3.28 15.46
C GLY A 10 0.05 3.24 13.94
N LEU A 11 -0.33 4.37 13.36
CA LEU A 11 -0.50 4.56 11.91
C LEU A 11 0.25 5.81 11.45
N GLY A 12 0.80 5.76 10.23
CA GLY A 12 1.42 6.91 9.56
C GLY A 12 1.17 6.87 8.06
N ALA A 13 0.96 8.02 7.43
CA ALA A 13 0.59 8.11 6.02
C ALA A 13 1.15 9.38 5.35
N LEU A 14 1.80 9.20 4.21
CA LEU A 14 2.21 10.27 3.31
C LEU A 14 1.72 9.93 1.91
N THR A 15 0.67 10.61 1.44
CA THR A 15 -0.12 10.17 0.29
C THR A 15 -0.48 11.33 -0.65
N PRO A 16 -0.96 11.04 -1.87
CA PRO A 16 -1.48 12.08 -2.78
C PRO A 16 -2.71 12.84 -2.27
N LEU A 17 -3.34 12.36 -1.19
CA LEU A 17 -4.52 12.95 -0.57
C LEU A 17 -4.22 13.69 0.75
N GLY A 18 -3.00 13.60 1.26
CA GLY A 18 -2.64 14.16 2.56
C GLY A 18 -1.33 13.63 3.12
N ASN A 19 -0.68 14.43 3.96
CA ASN A 19 0.64 14.16 4.53
C ASN A 19 0.57 13.68 5.99
N THR A 20 -0.63 13.30 6.44
CA THR A 20 -0.92 12.65 7.72
C THR A 20 -2.04 11.63 7.54
N VAL A 21 -2.21 10.71 8.50
CA VAL A 21 -3.33 9.73 8.51
C VAL A 21 -4.69 10.42 8.49
N SER A 22 -4.83 11.54 9.20
CA SER A 22 -6.10 12.27 9.29
C SER A 22 -6.45 12.95 7.96
N GLU A 23 -5.49 13.60 7.31
CA GLU A 23 -5.71 14.20 5.99
C GLU A 23 -6.00 13.13 4.94
N TYR A 24 -5.23 12.04 4.93
CA TYR A 24 -5.46 10.90 4.05
C TYR A 24 -6.89 10.35 4.20
N TRP A 25 -7.31 10.05 5.43
CA TRP A 25 -8.65 9.53 5.70
C TRP A 25 -9.75 10.50 5.28
N ASN A 26 -9.59 11.79 5.57
CA ASN A 26 -10.54 12.82 5.14
C ASN A 26 -10.64 12.92 3.62
N GLY A 27 -9.50 12.82 2.91
CA GLY A 27 -9.47 12.77 1.45
C GLY A 27 -10.23 11.56 0.89
N LEU A 28 -10.04 10.39 1.51
CA LEU A 28 -10.77 9.17 1.13
C LEU A 28 -12.27 9.30 1.30
N VAL A 29 -12.75 9.67 2.50
CA VAL A 29 -14.20 9.72 2.78
C VAL A 29 -14.91 10.74 1.90
N ASN A 30 -14.24 11.84 1.54
CA ASN A 30 -14.79 12.87 0.66
C ASN A 30 -14.63 12.57 -0.83
N GLY A 31 -14.04 11.43 -1.23
CA GLY A 31 -13.88 11.06 -2.63
C GLY A 31 -12.96 11.99 -3.42
N VAL A 32 -11.87 12.47 -2.80
CA VAL A 32 -10.96 13.42 -3.44
C VAL A 32 -10.00 12.70 -4.39
N SER A 33 -9.89 13.16 -5.63
CA SER A 33 -8.90 12.61 -6.58
C SER A 33 -7.50 13.17 -6.30
N GLY A 34 -6.53 12.25 -6.21
CA GLY A 34 -5.11 12.55 -6.07
C GLY A 34 -4.43 12.88 -7.39
N ALA A 35 -5.03 12.51 -8.53
CA ALA A 35 -4.43 12.64 -9.85
C ALA A 35 -4.37 14.10 -10.31
N ALA A 36 -3.22 14.49 -10.86
CA ALA A 36 -2.96 15.79 -11.44
C ALA A 36 -1.84 15.67 -12.51
N PRO A 37 -1.66 16.69 -13.37
CA PRO A 37 -0.50 16.74 -14.26
C PRO A 37 0.82 16.56 -13.49
N ILE A 38 1.76 15.82 -14.07
CA ILE A 38 3.07 15.56 -13.46
C ILE A 38 3.82 16.88 -13.27
N THR A 39 4.39 17.08 -12.09
CA THR A 39 5.19 18.26 -11.76
C THR A 39 6.67 17.94 -11.51
N ARG A 40 7.01 16.66 -11.32
CA ARG A 40 8.38 16.20 -11.04
C ARG A 40 9.35 16.39 -12.21
N PHE A 41 8.86 16.33 -13.45
CA PHE A 41 9.64 16.47 -14.70
C PHE A 41 8.74 16.92 -15.86
N ASP A 42 9.34 17.29 -17.00
CA ASP A 42 8.58 17.63 -18.22
C ASP A 42 8.01 16.36 -18.87
N ALA A 43 6.72 16.10 -18.62
CA ALA A 43 6.01 14.95 -19.16
C ALA A 43 5.38 15.19 -20.55
N SER A 44 5.59 16.34 -21.20
CA SER A 44 4.88 16.73 -22.44
C SER A 44 5.05 15.75 -23.62
N LYS A 45 6.12 14.96 -23.63
CA LYS A 45 6.42 13.95 -24.65
C LYS A 45 5.99 12.54 -24.28
N PHE A 46 5.49 12.34 -23.06
CA PHE A 46 5.04 11.04 -22.58
C PHE A 46 3.58 10.80 -22.96
N LYS A 47 3.21 9.53 -23.11
CA LYS A 47 1.82 9.15 -23.41
C LYS A 47 0.90 9.40 -22.22
N THR A 48 1.42 9.21 -21.01
CA THR A 48 0.76 9.61 -19.76
C THR A 48 1.49 10.81 -19.19
N GLN A 49 0.76 11.88 -18.92
CA GLN A 49 1.28 13.20 -18.50
C GLN A 49 0.82 13.59 -17.09
N PHE A 50 0.24 12.63 -16.36
CA PHE A 50 -0.35 12.81 -15.04
C PHE A 50 0.02 11.65 -14.11
N ALA A 51 -0.04 11.92 -12.81
CA ALA A 51 0.21 10.96 -11.74
C ALA A 51 -0.49 11.42 -10.46
N CYS A 52 -0.51 10.54 -9.46
CA CYS A 52 -0.89 10.89 -8.09
C CYS A 52 0.38 11.16 -7.28
N GLU A 53 0.90 12.39 -7.37
CA GLU A 53 2.09 12.83 -6.64
C GLU A 53 1.76 13.19 -5.19
N VAL A 54 2.72 13.01 -4.27
CA VAL A 54 2.60 13.58 -2.91
C VAL A 54 2.67 15.11 -3.02
N LYS A 55 1.66 15.81 -2.49
CA LYS A 55 1.49 17.26 -2.63
C LYS A 55 2.10 18.02 -1.46
N GLY A 56 2.72 19.16 -1.75
CA GLY A 56 3.29 20.04 -0.72
C GLY A 56 4.42 19.42 0.10
N TYR A 57 5.07 18.38 -0.42
CA TYR A 57 6.20 17.74 0.25
C TYR A 57 7.48 18.56 0.09
N ASP A 58 8.05 18.96 1.22
CA ASP A 58 9.38 19.57 1.31
C ASP A 58 10.22 18.75 2.30
N PRO A 59 11.35 18.15 1.88
CA PRO A 59 12.20 17.36 2.77
C PRO A 59 12.76 18.17 3.95
N GLU A 60 12.93 19.49 3.82
CA GLU A 60 13.49 20.32 4.90
C GLU A 60 12.52 20.50 6.09
N ASN A 61 11.23 20.16 5.91
CA ASN A 61 10.26 20.11 7.02
C ASN A 61 10.46 18.87 7.92
N TYR A 62 11.17 17.85 7.45
CA TYR A 62 11.30 16.55 8.12
C TYR A 62 12.74 16.17 8.44
N PHE A 63 13.70 16.67 7.67
CA PHE A 63 15.09 16.28 7.76
C PHE A 63 15.99 17.49 7.70
N GLU A 64 17.16 17.39 8.36
CA GLU A 64 18.25 18.28 8.02
C GLU A 64 18.63 18.10 6.55
N ARG A 65 18.90 19.23 5.87
CA ARG A 65 19.23 19.26 4.43
C ARG A 65 20.32 18.27 4.02
N LYS A 66 21.32 18.04 4.88
CA LYS A 66 22.42 17.10 4.64
C LYS A 66 21.96 15.65 4.67
N GLU A 67 21.04 15.30 5.56
CA GLU A 67 20.51 13.94 5.68
C GLU A 67 19.52 13.64 4.54
N ALA A 68 18.65 14.58 4.20
CA ALA A 68 17.72 14.45 3.06
C ALA A 68 18.46 14.06 1.76
N ARG A 69 19.60 14.70 1.48
CA ARG A 69 20.40 14.46 0.26
C ARG A 69 21.03 13.07 0.18
N LYS A 70 21.15 12.36 1.30
CA LYS A 70 21.69 10.99 1.36
C LYS A 70 20.62 9.93 1.12
N MET A 71 19.36 10.32 0.97
CA MET A 71 18.23 9.42 0.76
C MET A 71 17.59 9.66 -0.61
N ASP A 72 17.17 8.59 -1.27
CA ASP A 72 16.21 8.71 -2.36
C ASP A 72 14.81 9.07 -1.82
N LEU A 73 13.94 9.60 -2.67
CA LEU A 73 12.62 10.08 -2.31
C LEU A 73 11.75 8.97 -1.69
N PHE A 74 11.84 7.73 -2.18
CA PHE A 74 11.07 6.61 -1.59
C PHE A 74 11.47 6.34 -0.12
N SER A 75 12.76 6.48 0.20
CA SER A 75 13.27 6.31 1.56
C SER A 75 12.90 7.48 2.45
N GLN A 76 12.89 8.71 1.91
CA GLN A 76 12.40 9.87 2.65
C GLN A 76 10.91 9.69 3.01
N PHE A 77 10.08 9.23 2.08
CA PHE A 77 8.68 8.93 2.34
C PHE A 77 8.50 7.85 3.42
N ALA A 78 9.34 6.80 3.40
CA ALA A 78 9.35 5.76 4.43
C ALA A 78 9.59 6.37 5.82
N MET A 79 10.59 7.22 5.93
CA MET A 79 10.97 7.88 7.19
C MET A 79 9.84 8.75 7.72
N VAL A 80 9.21 9.59 6.88
CA VAL A 80 8.10 10.45 7.29
C VAL A 80 6.91 9.63 7.83
N ALA A 81 6.48 8.61 7.09
CA ALA A 81 5.36 7.77 7.52
C ALA A 81 5.71 6.96 8.77
N ALA A 82 6.92 6.40 8.86
CA ALA A 82 7.36 5.66 10.03
C ALA A 82 7.45 6.53 11.28
N ASP A 83 7.92 7.78 11.15
CA ASP A 83 7.96 8.73 12.27
C ASP A 83 6.57 9.06 12.79
N GLU A 84 5.59 9.29 11.91
CA GLU A 84 4.19 9.51 12.31
C GLU A 84 3.63 8.28 13.03
N ALA A 85 3.86 7.08 12.52
CA ALA A 85 3.37 5.84 13.12
C ALA A 85 3.99 5.55 14.50
N VAL A 86 5.32 5.72 14.63
CA VAL A 86 6.03 5.56 15.90
C VAL A 86 5.52 6.58 16.91
N ALA A 87 5.35 7.84 16.52
CA ALA A 87 4.79 8.87 17.37
C ALA A 87 3.34 8.56 17.81
N ASP A 88 2.45 8.18 16.88
CA ASP A 88 1.05 7.82 17.19
C ASP A 88 0.94 6.61 18.14
N SER A 89 1.83 5.62 18.00
CA SER A 89 1.88 4.47 18.90
C SER A 89 2.36 4.79 20.31
N LYS A 90 3.09 5.90 20.49
CA LYS A 90 3.82 6.25 21.72
C LYS A 90 4.77 5.16 22.22
N LEU A 91 5.27 4.30 21.33
CA LEU A 91 6.14 3.18 21.70
C LEU A 91 7.38 3.67 22.46
N THR A 92 8.03 4.72 21.96
CA THR A 92 9.28 5.27 22.51
C THR A 92 9.09 6.08 23.80
N GLU A 93 7.85 6.37 24.19
CA GLU A 93 7.52 7.00 25.49
C GLU A 93 7.36 5.95 26.61
N GLY A 94 7.13 4.69 26.23
CA GLY A 94 6.95 3.57 27.15
C GLY A 94 8.25 2.82 27.46
N ASN A 95 8.13 1.79 28.31
CA ASN A 95 9.18 0.81 28.48
C ASN A 95 9.07 -0.23 27.35
N TYR A 96 10.11 -0.36 26.53
CA TYR A 96 10.19 -1.35 25.46
C TYR A 96 11.63 -1.88 25.36
N ASP A 97 11.80 -3.09 24.85
CA ASP A 97 13.12 -3.64 24.54
C ASP A 97 13.45 -3.36 23.06
N PRO A 98 14.44 -2.50 22.74
CA PRO A 98 14.81 -2.22 21.36
C PRO A 98 15.30 -3.46 20.59
N ASP A 99 15.81 -4.51 21.25
CA ASP A 99 16.19 -5.77 20.59
C ASP A 99 14.96 -6.60 20.15
N ARG A 100 13.77 -6.22 20.63
CA ARG A 100 12.47 -6.86 20.31
C ARG A 100 11.61 -6.01 19.38
N VAL A 101 12.12 -4.87 18.91
CA VAL A 101 11.47 -4.02 17.90
C VAL A 101 12.13 -4.22 16.55
N GLY A 102 11.40 -4.79 15.60
CA GLY A 102 11.84 -4.97 14.21
C GLY A 102 11.40 -3.85 13.28
N VAL A 103 11.96 -3.86 12.08
CA VAL A 103 11.55 -3.05 10.93
C VAL A 103 11.46 -3.95 9.70
N ILE A 104 10.26 -4.23 9.23
CA ILE A 104 10.05 -5.03 8.02
C ILE A 104 9.24 -4.20 7.06
N TRP A 105 9.86 -3.75 5.97
CA TRP A 105 9.31 -2.73 5.09
C TRP A 105 9.09 -3.23 3.66
N GLY A 106 8.29 -2.53 2.87
CA GLY A 106 8.01 -2.85 1.47
C GLY A 106 8.42 -1.72 0.53
N SER A 107 9.05 -2.06 -0.59
CA SER A 107 9.21 -1.16 -1.74
C SER A 107 9.27 -2.03 -2.99
N GLY A 108 8.62 -1.60 -4.07
CA GLY A 108 8.56 -2.37 -5.31
C GLY A 108 9.81 -2.14 -6.16
N ILE A 109 10.26 -0.89 -6.27
CA ILE A 109 11.32 -0.50 -7.21
C ILE A 109 12.48 0.21 -6.50
N GLY A 110 12.30 0.70 -5.27
CA GLY A 110 13.35 1.38 -4.52
C GLY A 110 13.74 2.72 -5.16
N GLY A 111 15.04 3.05 -5.12
CA GLY A 111 15.55 4.34 -5.54
C GLY A 111 15.71 4.50 -7.05
N LEU A 112 14.61 4.32 -7.81
CA LEU A 112 14.59 4.44 -9.27
C LEU A 112 15.04 5.83 -9.73
N ARG A 113 14.68 6.88 -9.00
CA ARG A 113 15.07 8.25 -9.31
C ARG A 113 16.59 8.41 -9.22
N THR A 114 17.20 8.03 -8.11
CA THR A 114 18.66 8.08 -7.96
C THR A 114 19.34 7.26 -9.06
N PHE A 115 18.85 6.05 -9.36
CA PHE A 115 19.41 5.23 -10.45
C PHE A 115 19.37 5.97 -11.79
N GLN A 116 18.21 6.52 -12.16
CA GLN A 116 18.04 7.28 -13.39
C GLN A 116 18.99 8.48 -13.46
N GLU A 117 19.05 9.30 -12.40
CA GLU A 117 19.89 10.50 -12.35
C GLU A 117 21.37 10.15 -12.52
N GLU A 118 21.85 9.12 -11.81
CA GLU A 118 23.25 8.69 -11.88
C GLU A 118 23.61 8.12 -13.27
N CYS A 119 22.74 7.32 -13.88
CA CYS A 119 22.94 6.79 -15.23
C CYS A 119 22.96 7.90 -16.31
N VAL A 120 22.02 8.85 -16.23
CA VAL A 120 21.94 9.98 -17.18
C VAL A 120 23.16 10.88 -17.03
N ASN A 121 23.58 11.18 -15.81
CA ASN A 121 24.76 12.00 -15.55
C ASN A 121 26.04 11.35 -16.09
N PHE A 122 26.20 10.04 -15.92
CA PHE A 122 27.33 9.30 -16.49
C PHE A 122 27.31 9.32 -18.03
N ALA A 123 26.15 9.05 -18.63
CA ALA A 123 25.99 9.00 -20.09
C ALA A 123 26.22 10.36 -20.78
N ASN A 124 25.84 11.46 -20.12
CA ASN A 124 26.09 12.82 -20.61
C ASN A 124 27.53 13.32 -20.35
N GLY A 125 28.34 12.55 -19.60
CA GLY A 125 29.72 12.87 -19.31
C GLY A 125 30.69 12.48 -20.43
N ASP A 126 31.99 12.46 -20.11
CA ASP A 126 33.08 12.05 -21.01
C ASP A 126 33.45 10.56 -20.89
N GLY A 127 32.62 9.77 -20.20
CA GLY A 127 32.89 8.37 -19.84
C GLY A 127 33.66 8.19 -18.52
N THR A 128 34.04 9.27 -17.82
CA THR A 128 34.60 9.18 -16.46
C THR A 128 33.50 8.87 -15.43
N PRO A 129 33.61 7.80 -14.61
CA PRO A 129 32.57 7.38 -13.67
C PRO A 129 32.53 8.24 -12.40
N ARG A 130 31.87 9.41 -12.46
CA ARG A 130 31.73 10.37 -11.34
C ARG A 130 30.42 10.16 -10.54
N PHE A 131 30.22 8.95 -10.04
CA PHE A 131 29.03 8.59 -9.27
C PHE A 131 29.03 9.20 -7.87
N ASN A 132 27.85 9.52 -7.36
CA ASN A 132 27.66 9.93 -5.97
C ASN A 132 28.07 8.78 -5.01
N PRO A 133 28.87 9.02 -3.95
CA PRO A 133 29.21 7.99 -2.96
C PRO A 133 28.01 7.35 -2.27
N PHE A 134 26.87 8.04 -2.25
CA PHE A 134 25.60 7.54 -1.72
C PHE A 134 24.72 6.85 -2.77
N PHE A 135 25.18 6.67 -4.02
CA PHE A 135 24.38 6.07 -5.09
C PHE A 135 23.79 4.71 -4.66
N ILE A 136 24.65 3.75 -4.30
CA ILE A 136 24.19 2.40 -3.93
C ILE A 136 23.29 2.44 -2.69
N PRO A 137 23.68 3.09 -1.57
CA PRO A 137 22.79 3.23 -0.41
C PRO A 137 21.45 3.89 -0.73
N LYS A 138 21.39 4.88 -1.62
CA LYS A 138 20.13 5.54 -2.02
C LYS A 138 19.26 4.68 -2.91
N MET A 139 19.85 3.77 -3.70
CA MET A 139 19.14 3.00 -4.72
C MET A 139 18.48 1.75 -4.16
N ILE A 140 19.19 0.99 -3.31
CA ILE A 140 18.73 -0.31 -2.85
C ILE A 140 17.46 -0.19 -1.99
N ALA A 141 16.46 -1.03 -2.25
CA ALA A 141 15.15 -0.92 -1.60
C ALA A 141 15.22 -1.11 -0.08
N ASP A 142 16.11 -2.00 0.39
CA ASP A 142 16.29 -2.36 1.80
C ASP A 142 16.74 -1.21 2.69
N ILE A 143 17.35 -0.16 2.11
CA ILE A 143 17.86 0.96 2.89
C ILE A 143 16.75 1.69 3.66
N SER A 144 15.51 1.64 3.18
CA SER A 144 14.36 2.24 3.87
C SER A 144 14.17 1.68 5.28
N ALA A 145 14.20 0.34 5.43
CA ALA A 145 14.14 -0.31 6.73
C ALA A 145 15.39 -0.01 7.58
N GLY A 146 16.57 0.05 6.93
CA GLY A 146 17.82 0.47 7.55
C GLY A 146 17.77 1.86 8.17
N HIS A 147 17.25 2.85 7.43
CA HIS A 147 17.11 4.23 7.92
C HIS A 147 16.15 4.33 9.11
N ILE A 148 15.01 3.64 9.06
CA ILE A 148 14.03 3.62 10.17
C ILE A 148 14.67 3.00 11.42
N SER A 149 15.33 1.84 11.26
CA SER A 149 16.03 1.15 12.35
C SER A 149 17.11 2.03 12.97
N MET A 150 17.98 2.65 12.16
CA MET A 150 19.06 3.52 12.65
C MET A 150 18.53 4.76 13.38
N LYS A 151 17.44 5.38 12.91
CA LYS A 151 16.87 6.58 13.53
C LYS A 151 16.28 6.29 14.91
N HIS A 152 15.53 5.20 15.03
CA HIS A 152 14.79 4.87 16.26
C HIS A 152 15.53 3.91 17.19
N GLY A 153 16.69 3.39 16.78
CA GLY A 153 17.48 2.45 17.59
C GLY A 153 16.84 1.07 17.72
N PHE A 154 16.02 0.67 16.76
CA PHE A 154 15.34 -0.64 16.73
C PHE A 154 16.28 -1.71 16.18
N ARG A 155 16.48 -2.79 16.96
CA ARG A 155 17.54 -3.80 16.78
C ARG A 155 17.00 -5.22 16.54
N GLY A 156 15.70 -5.38 16.39
CA GLY A 156 15.05 -6.64 15.99
C GLY A 156 15.21 -6.96 14.49
N PRO A 157 14.37 -7.85 13.92
CA PRO A 157 14.42 -8.21 12.51
C PRO A 157 14.36 -6.98 11.60
N ASN A 158 15.28 -6.85 10.64
CA ASN A 158 15.40 -5.68 9.76
C ASN A 158 15.62 -6.09 8.31
N PHE A 159 14.61 -5.92 7.44
CA PHE A 159 14.71 -6.21 6.00
C PHE A 159 13.57 -5.57 5.20
N VAL A 160 13.66 -5.67 3.87
CA VAL A 160 12.60 -5.27 2.94
C VAL A 160 12.10 -6.46 2.14
N THR A 161 10.80 -6.50 1.90
CA THR A 161 10.16 -7.41 0.94
C THR A 161 9.97 -6.71 -0.41
N VAL A 162 10.24 -7.45 -1.49
CA VAL A 162 10.11 -6.96 -2.88
C VAL A 162 9.29 -7.96 -3.68
N SER A 163 8.01 -7.66 -3.88
CA SER A 163 7.03 -8.45 -4.63
C SER A 163 6.13 -7.54 -5.49
N ALA A 164 6.76 -6.54 -6.12
CA ALA A 164 6.09 -5.51 -6.92
C ALA A 164 4.99 -4.81 -6.11
N CYS A 165 3.76 -4.77 -6.62
CA CYS A 165 2.64 -4.12 -5.95
C CYS A 165 2.32 -4.72 -4.58
N ALA A 166 2.63 -6.00 -4.37
CA ALA A 166 2.34 -6.74 -3.15
C ALA A 166 3.38 -6.51 -2.02
N SER A 167 4.45 -5.74 -2.25
CA SER A 167 5.58 -5.58 -1.31
C SER A 167 5.11 -5.19 0.09
N ALA A 168 4.40 -4.07 0.27
CA ALA A 168 3.95 -3.64 1.60
C ALA A 168 3.07 -4.69 2.30
N THR A 169 2.16 -5.35 1.58
CA THR A 169 1.30 -6.37 2.19
C THR A 169 2.10 -7.62 2.57
N ASN A 170 3.12 -8.00 1.79
CA ASN A 170 4.07 -9.03 2.20
C ASN A 170 4.83 -8.63 3.47
N ALA A 171 5.31 -7.38 3.56
CA ALA A 171 5.98 -6.86 4.75
C ALA A 171 5.07 -6.92 6.00
N ILE A 172 3.79 -6.56 5.85
CA ILE A 172 2.78 -6.65 6.92
C ILE A 172 2.57 -8.11 7.35
N ILE A 173 2.44 -9.03 6.39
CA ILE A 173 2.26 -10.47 6.66
C ILE A 173 3.48 -11.04 7.38
N ASP A 174 4.69 -10.72 6.94
CA ASP A 174 5.92 -11.14 7.61
C ASP A 174 5.97 -10.56 9.03
N SER A 175 5.72 -9.27 9.21
CA SER A 175 5.66 -8.62 10.53
C SER A 175 4.67 -9.32 11.47
N PHE A 176 3.46 -9.60 10.98
CA PHE A 176 2.46 -10.37 11.69
C PHE A 176 2.98 -11.77 12.09
N ASN A 177 3.65 -12.46 11.18
CA ASN A 177 4.25 -13.77 11.43
C ASN A 177 5.38 -13.71 12.48
N TYR A 178 6.30 -12.77 12.37
CA TYR A 178 7.40 -12.61 13.32
C TYR A 178 6.89 -12.33 14.73
N ILE A 179 5.86 -11.50 14.89
CA ILE A 179 5.25 -11.21 16.20
C ILE A 179 4.47 -12.42 16.73
N ARG A 180 3.58 -13.01 15.92
CA ARG A 180 2.73 -14.14 16.39
C ARG A 180 3.52 -15.40 16.73
N LEU A 181 4.73 -15.55 16.16
CA LEU A 181 5.68 -16.61 16.47
C LEU A 181 6.61 -16.26 17.66
N GLY A 182 6.51 -15.06 18.23
CA GLY A 182 7.31 -14.60 19.37
C GLY A 182 8.73 -14.16 19.03
N MET A 183 9.04 -13.91 17.76
CA MET A 183 10.37 -13.48 17.30
C MET A 183 10.61 -11.98 17.50
N ALA A 184 9.55 -11.18 17.60
CA ALA A 184 9.56 -9.76 17.95
C ALA A 184 8.32 -9.44 18.81
N ASP A 185 8.37 -8.37 19.59
CA ASP A 185 7.19 -7.86 20.31
C ASP A 185 6.52 -6.73 19.54
N VAL A 186 7.30 -5.98 18.76
CA VAL A 186 6.82 -4.87 17.93
C VAL A 186 7.54 -4.92 16.58
N VAL A 187 6.84 -4.57 15.50
CA VAL A 187 7.46 -4.35 14.20
C VAL A 187 6.91 -3.08 13.57
N VAL A 188 7.80 -2.18 13.16
CA VAL A 188 7.48 -1.08 12.25
C VAL A 188 7.38 -1.67 10.85
N THR A 189 6.20 -1.60 10.24
CA THR A 189 5.96 -2.18 8.91
C THR A 189 5.16 -1.25 8.02
N GLY A 190 5.10 -1.55 6.74
CA GLY A 190 4.44 -0.72 5.75
C GLY A 190 5.16 -0.77 4.42
N GLY A 191 5.14 0.34 3.69
CA GLY A 191 5.89 0.45 2.46
C GLY A 191 5.92 1.87 1.90
N SER A 192 6.87 2.10 0.99
CA SER A 192 7.06 3.39 0.33
C SER A 192 7.48 3.22 -1.13
N GLU A 193 7.06 4.16 -1.98
CA GLU A 193 7.43 4.20 -3.38
C GLU A 193 7.46 5.64 -3.92
N ALA A 194 8.42 5.93 -4.80
CA ALA A 194 8.57 7.22 -5.47
C ALA A 194 8.95 7.03 -6.95
N ALA A 195 8.09 6.34 -7.69
CA ALA A 195 8.35 5.92 -9.08
C ALA A 195 7.85 6.93 -10.14
N VAL A 196 7.36 8.11 -9.74
CA VAL A 196 6.98 9.18 -10.68
C VAL A 196 8.25 9.84 -11.24
N THR A 197 8.90 9.12 -12.14
CA THR A 197 10.13 9.48 -12.84
C THR A 197 9.97 9.24 -14.34
N GLU A 198 10.88 9.77 -15.15
CA GLU A 198 10.88 9.53 -16.61
C GLU A 198 10.95 8.02 -16.92
N ALA A 199 11.82 7.28 -16.22
CA ALA A 199 11.97 5.84 -16.38
C ALA A 199 10.72 5.07 -15.90
N GLY A 200 10.09 5.52 -14.81
CA GLY A 200 8.87 4.91 -14.30
C GLY A 200 7.70 5.08 -15.27
N ILE A 201 7.37 6.32 -15.63
CA ILE A 201 6.27 6.61 -16.56
C ILE A 201 6.54 5.99 -17.93
N GLY A 202 7.75 6.18 -18.48
CA GLY A 202 8.14 5.62 -19.77
C GLY A 202 8.09 4.09 -19.80
N GLY A 203 8.58 3.43 -18.74
CA GLY A 203 8.56 1.97 -18.61
C GLY A 203 7.15 1.39 -18.56
N PHE A 204 6.27 1.95 -17.71
CA PHE A 204 4.89 1.47 -17.62
C PHE A 204 4.05 1.84 -18.86
N ASN A 205 4.33 2.95 -19.55
CA ASN A 205 3.74 3.23 -20.86
C ASN A 205 4.19 2.21 -21.92
N ALA A 206 5.45 1.78 -21.91
CA ALA A 206 5.94 0.75 -22.83
C ALA A 206 5.23 -0.60 -22.61
N LEU A 207 4.85 -0.90 -21.35
CA LEU A 207 4.01 -2.04 -20.98
C LEU A 207 2.52 -1.87 -21.31
N LYS A 208 2.09 -0.68 -21.75
CA LYS A 208 0.68 -0.30 -21.91
C LYS A 208 -0.14 -0.50 -20.63
N ALA A 209 0.47 -0.23 -19.48
CA ALA A 209 -0.16 -0.46 -18.18
C ALA A 209 -0.81 0.80 -17.59
N LEU A 210 -0.36 1.99 -18.03
CA LEU A 210 -0.90 3.28 -17.56
C LEU A 210 -2.09 3.73 -18.40
N SER A 211 -3.04 4.40 -17.74
CA SER A 211 -4.06 5.20 -18.42
C SER A 211 -3.42 6.32 -19.24
N GLU A 212 -4.00 6.63 -20.41
CA GLU A 212 -3.54 7.71 -21.30
C GLU A 212 -4.54 8.89 -21.34
N ARG A 213 -5.47 8.97 -20.36
CA ARG A 213 -6.53 10.00 -20.24
C ARG A 213 -6.00 11.36 -19.75
N ASN A 214 -5.16 11.99 -20.56
CA ASN A 214 -4.53 13.27 -20.23
C ASN A 214 -5.51 14.45 -20.19
N ASP A 215 -6.67 14.32 -20.82
CA ASP A 215 -7.71 15.36 -20.89
C ASP A 215 -8.53 15.50 -19.60
N SER A 216 -8.56 14.47 -18.76
CA SER A 216 -9.20 14.49 -17.44
C SER A 216 -8.46 13.56 -16.47
N PRO A 217 -7.25 13.94 -16.00
CA PRO A 217 -6.46 13.14 -15.06
C PRO A 217 -7.21 12.73 -13.80
N GLU A 218 -8.04 13.63 -13.26
CA GLU A 218 -8.80 13.43 -12.03
C GLU A 218 -9.81 12.29 -12.13
N THR A 219 -10.22 11.93 -13.36
CA THR A 219 -11.16 10.82 -13.64
C THR A 219 -10.48 9.58 -14.24
N ALA A 220 -9.16 9.59 -14.42
CA ALA A 220 -8.44 8.51 -15.11
C ALA A 220 -8.43 7.19 -14.32
N SER A 221 -8.26 7.26 -13.00
CA SER A 221 -8.36 6.09 -12.13
C SER A 221 -9.84 5.79 -11.86
N ARG A 222 -10.38 4.78 -12.54
CA ARG A 222 -11.81 4.42 -12.52
C ARG A 222 -12.00 2.89 -12.39
N PRO A 223 -11.57 2.29 -11.27
CA PRO A 223 -11.77 0.86 -11.03
C PRO A 223 -13.22 0.45 -11.28
N PHE A 224 -13.41 -0.67 -11.98
CA PHE A 224 -14.71 -1.25 -12.35
C PHE A 224 -15.57 -0.47 -13.35
N ASP A 225 -15.18 0.75 -13.75
CA ASP A 225 -15.87 1.48 -14.82
C ASP A 225 -15.59 0.85 -16.19
N LYS A 226 -16.59 0.82 -17.07
CA LYS A 226 -16.47 0.24 -18.42
C LYS A 226 -15.35 0.84 -19.25
N ASP A 227 -15.05 2.12 -19.05
CA ASP A 227 -14.09 2.88 -19.86
C ASP A 227 -12.70 2.98 -19.21
N ARG A 228 -12.38 2.08 -18.26
CA ARG A 228 -11.05 1.96 -17.65
C ARG A 228 -10.01 1.49 -18.68
N ASP A 229 -8.86 2.15 -18.73
CA ASP A 229 -7.84 1.93 -19.76
C ASP A 229 -6.43 1.64 -19.22
N GLY A 230 -6.27 1.57 -17.89
CA GLY A 230 -4.99 1.35 -17.23
C GLY A 230 -4.97 1.95 -15.84
N PHE A 231 -3.92 1.64 -15.07
CA PHE A 231 -3.77 2.23 -13.74
C PHE A 231 -3.19 3.65 -13.84
N VAL A 232 -3.39 4.45 -12.78
CA VAL A 232 -2.73 5.76 -12.63
C VAL A 232 -1.59 5.61 -11.65
N LEU A 233 -0.35 5.94 -12.05
CA LEU A 233 0.80 5.81 -11.16
C LEU A 233 0.69 6.80 -9.99
N GLY A 234 0.94 6.32 -8.77
CA GLY A 234 1.04 7.18 -7.59
C GLY A 234 2.35 6.96 -6.84
N GLU A 235 2.63 7.85 -5.89
CA GLU A 235 3.77 7.78 -4.97
C GLU A 235 3.35 8.12 -3.54
N GLY A 236 4.15 7.69 -2.57
CA GLY A 236 3.90 7.92 -1.15
C GLY A 236 4.37 6.79 -0.25
N ALA A 237 3.90 6.79 0.98
CA ALA A 237 4.18 5.77 1.98
C ALA A 237 3.03 5.58 2.96
N GLY A 238 2.95 4.38 3.52
CA GLY A 238 2.13 4.07 4.68
C GLY A 238 2.94 3.27 5.70
N ALA A 239 2.71 3.51 6.98
CA ALA A 239 3.35 2.84 8.09
C ALA A 239 2.31 2.34 9.11
N LEU A 240 2.60 1.18 9.69
CA LEU A 240 1.86 0.57 10.79
C LEU A 240 2.85 0.15 11.87
N ILE A 241 2.46 0.33 13.13
CA ILE A 241 3.10 -0.32 14.27
C ILE A 241 2.28 -1.55 14.61
N LEU A 242 2.80 -2.72 14.27
CA LEU A 242 2.24 -4.00 14.71
C LEU A 242 2.87 -4.39 16.03
N GLU A 243 2.06 -4.89 16.94
CA GLU A 243 2.48 -5.14 18.31
C GLU A 243 1.78 -6.35 18.92
N GLU A 244 2.51 -7.12 19.72
CA GLU A 244 1.97 -8.23 20.48
C GLU A 244 0.90 -7.73 21.47
N TYR A 245 -0.25 -8.40 21.52
CA TYR A 245 -1.43 -7.88 22.22
C TYR A 245 -1.21 -7.64 23.73
N GLU A 246 -0.55 -8.56 24.43
CA GLU A 246 -0.32 -8.40 25.87
C GLU A 246 0.76 -7.34 26.14
N HIS A 247 1.75 -7.20 25.26
CA HIS A 247 2.72 -6.10 25.28
C HIS A 247 2.02 -4.74 25.10
N ALA A 248 1.14 -4.60 24.10
CA ALA A 248 0.34 -3.41 23.87
C ALA A 248 -0.52 -3.05 25.09
N LYS A 249 -1.20 -4.04 25.69
CA LYS A 249 -1.99 -3.85 26.91
C LYS A 249 -1.15 -3.43 28.10
N ALA A 250 0.00 -4.08 28.32
CA ALA A 250 0.86 -3.80 29.47
C ALA A 250 1.35 -2.35 29.51
N ARG A 251 1.57 -1.73 28.35
CA ARG A 251 1.95 -0.32 28.24
C ARG A 251 0.77 0.65 28.03
N GLY A 252 -0.48 0.16 28.05
CA GLY A 252 -1.67 0.99 27.85
C GLY A 252 -1.77 1.60 26.44
N ALA A 253 -1.32 0.88 25.42
CA ALA A 253 -1.32 1.34 24.05
C ALA A 253 -2.75 1.58 23.53
N LYS A 254 -2.92 2.61 22.71
CA LYS A 254 -4.10 2.76 21.84
C LYS A 254 -4.07 1.62 20.82
N ILE A 255 -5.17 0.89 20.69
CA ILE A 255 -5.33 -0.17 19.69
C ILE A 255 -6.35 0.28 18.64
N TYR A 256 -5.97 0.18 17.36
CA TYR A 256 -6.85 0.51 16.23
C TYR A 256 -7.71 -0.68 15.81
N ALA A 257 -7.07 -1.84 15.65
CA ALA A 257 -7.65 -3.08 15.19
C ALA A 257 -6.71 -4.26 15.52
N GLU A 258 -7.24 -5.47 15.46
CA GLU A 258 -6.44 -6.70 15.48
C GLU A 258 -6.17 -7.15 14.03
N ILE A 259 -4.94 -7.53 13.70
CA ILE A 259 -4.66 -8.28 12.47
C ILE A 259 -4.84 -9.76 12.77
N ILE A 260 -5.80 -10.38 12.10
CA ILE A 260 -6.20 -11.76 12.42
C ILE A 260 -5.71 -12.77 11.39
N GLY A 261 -5.37 -12.35 10.17
CA GLY A 261 -4.84 -13.27 9.17
C GLY A 261 -4.03 -12.61 8.06
N GLY A 262 -3.07 -13.37 7.53
CA GLY A 262 -2.27 -13.05 6.36
C GLY A 262 -2.26 -14.19 5.34
N GLY A 263 -2.65 -13.90 4.10
CA GLY A 263 -2.68 -14.85 2.99
C GLY A 263 -1.68 -14.50 1.90
N MET A 264 -1.06 -15.52 1.35
CA MET A 264 -0.18 -15.42 0.18
C MET A 264 -0.56 -16.50 -0.84
N SER A 265 -0.47 -16.19 -2.13
CA SER A 265 -0.55 -17.16 -3.21
C SER A 265 0.27 -16.69 -4.42
N ALA A 266 0.45 -17.57 -5.41
CA ALA A 266 1.05 -17.21 -6.69
C ALA A 266 0.12 -17.60 -7.84
N ASP A 267 0.10 -16.78 -8.90
CA ASP A 267 -0.63 -17.11 -10.13
C ASP A 267 0.04 -18.22 -10.93
N ALA A 268 1.38 -18.24 -10.95
CA ALA A 268 2.20 -19.12 -11.79
C ALA A 268 1.77 -19.13 -13.27
N TYR A 269 1.42 -17.95 -13.80
CA TYR A 269 0.76 -17.81 -15.10
C TYR A 269 1.51 -16.91 -16.09
N HIS A 270 1.62 -15.61 -15.80
CA HIS A 270 2.24 -14.62 -16.69
C HIS A 270 3.00 -13.56 -15.88
N MET A 271 4.00 -12.92 -16.48
CA MET A 271 4.85 -11.96 -15.78
C MET A 271 4.11 -10.69 -15.33
N THR A 272 3.06 -10.27 -16.04
CA THR A 272 2.32 -9.02 -15.77
C THR A 272 0.81 -9.16 -15.82
N ALA A 273 0.29 -10.26 -16.37
CA ALA A 273 -1.14 -10.46 -16.53
C ALA A 273 -1.62 -11.40 -15.42
N PRO A 274 -2.75 -11.10 -14.76
CA PRO A 274 -3.31 -12.00 -13.77
C PRO A 274 -3.80 -13.28 -14.43
N HIS A 275 -3.97 -14.34 -13.65
CA HIS A 275 -4.63 -15.55 -14.13
C HIS A 275 -6.08 -15.22 -14.60
N PRO A 276 -6.51 -15.62 -15.81
CA PRO A 276 -7.81 -15.19 -16.40
C PRO A 276 -9.05 -15.65 -15.61
N GLU A 277 -8.93 -16.77 -14.90
CA GLU A 277 -9.95 -17.29 -13.97
C GLU A 277 -9.79 -16.79 -12.52
N GLY A 278 -8.87 -15.85 -12.27
CA GLY A 278 -8.63 -15.29 -10.93
C GLY A 278 -8.15 -16.30 -9.89
N LEU A 279 -7.47 -17.39 -10.30
CA LEU A 279 -7.10 -18.49 -9.40
C LEU A 279 -6.18 -18.04 -8.25
N GLY A 280 -5.20 -17.19 -8.50
CA GLY A 280 -4.34 -16.70 -7.43
C GLY A 280 -5.07 -15.76 -6.47
N ALA A 281 -5.89 -14.84 -6.99
CA ALA A 281 -6.79 -14.01 -6.18
C ALA A 281 -7.76 -14.85 -5.33
N LEU A 282 -8.34 -15.91 -5.89
CA LEU A 282 -9.21 -16.85 -5.19
C LEU A 282 -8.43 -17.59 -4.10
N ASN A 283 -7.24 -18.10 -4.42
CA ASN A 283 -6.41 -18.85 -3.49
C ASN A 283 -5.92 -17.98 -2.33
N VAL A 284 -5.54 -16.73 -2.58
CA VAL A 284 -5.06 -15.85 -1.51
C VAL A 284 -6.19 -15.49 -0.55
N MET A 285 -7.40 -15.21 -1.06
CA MET A 285 -8.57 -14.94 -0.24
C MET A 285 -8.98 -16.17 0.59
N LYS A 286 -8.92 -17.38 0.03
CA LYS A 286 -9.10 -18.61 0.82
C LYS A 286 -8.02 -18.80 1.89
N ASN A 287 -6.76 -18.50 1.55
CA ASN A 287 -5.64 -18.66 2.47
C ASN A 287 -5.73 -17.70 3.65
N VAL A 288 -6.07 -16.43 3.41
CA VAL A 288 -6.21 -15.43 4.49
C VAL A 288 -7.42 -15.73 5.39
N LEU A 289 -8.56 -16.16 4.83
CA LEU A 289 -9.73 -16.58 5.63
C LEU A 289 -9.40 -17.79 6.52
N ARG A 290 -8.65 -18.75 5.97
CA ARG A 290 -8.15 -19.91 6.73
C ARG A 290 -7.20 -19.51 7.84
N ASP A 291 -6.23 -18.63 7.57
CA ASP A 291 -5.27 -18.14 8.56
C ASP A 291 -5.96 -17.33 9.67
N ALA A 292 -6.96 -16.52 9.29
CA ALA A 292 -7.83 -15.79 10.23
C ALA A 292 -8.82 -16.66 11.01
N ASN A 293 -9.01 -17.92 10.58
CA ASN A 293 -9.99 -18.85 11.13
C ASN A 293 -11.41 -18.26 11.18
N ILE A 294 -11.83 -17.61 10.08
CA ILE A 294 -13.18 -17.06 9.91
C ILE A 294 -13.86 -17.62 8.67
N LYS A 295 -15.18 -17.52 8.64
CA LYS A 295 -15.97 -17.82 7.46
C LYS A 295 -16.07 -16.59 6.53
N PRO A 296 -16.32 -16.78 5.22
CA PRO A 296 -16.53 -15.66 4.30
C PRO A 296 -17.63 -14.70 4.76
N GLU A 297 -18.69 -15.21 5.40
CA GLU A 297 -19.84 -14.42 5.86
C GLU A 297 -19.53 -13.42 6.98
N GLU A 298 -18.34 -13.53 7.59
CA GLU A 298 -17.89 -12.61 8.63
C GLU A 298 -17.23 -11.34 8.06
N VAL A 299 -16.89 -11.31 6.76
CA VAL A 299 -16.22 -10.15 6.14
C VAL A 299 -17.23 -9.08 5.75
N ASP A 300 -17.04 -7.85 6.23
CA ASP A 300 -17.94 -6.72 5.95
C ASP A 300 -17.49 -5.88 4.76
N TYR A 301 -16.18 -5.72 4.61
CA TYR A 301 -15.57 -4.83 3.63
C TYR A 301 -14.34 -5.48 3.01
N ILE A 302 -14.22 -5.37 1.68
CA ILE A 302 -13.01 -5.70 0.94
C ILE A 302 -12.48 -4.41 0.30
N ASN A 303 -11.36 -3.91 0.80
CA ASN A 303 -10.54 -2.98 0.05
C ASN A 303 -9.76 -3.78 -0.99
N VAL A 304 -10.23 -3.73 -2.23
CA VAL A 304 -9.71 -4.54 -3.33
C VAL A 304 -8.38 -4.02 -3.86
N HIS A 305 -7.69 -4.85 -4.65
CA HIS A 305 -6.57 -4.36 -5.42
C HIS A 305 -7.03 -3.37 -6.49
N GLY A 306 -8.10 -3.67 -7.25
CA GLY A 306 -8.85 -2.72 -8.11
C GLY A 306 -8.01 -1.64 -8.78
N THR A 307 -7.16 -2.03 -9.73
CA THR A 307 -6.16 -1.14 -10.34
C THR A 307 -6.69 -0.30 -11.48
N SER A 308 -7.97 -0.38 -11.83
CA SER A 308 -8.52 0.27 -13.02
C SER A 308 -7.95 -0.33 -14.31
N THR A 309 -7.59 -1.62 -14.27
CA THR A 309 -7.10 -2.36 -15.45
C THR A 309 -8.18 -3.30 -15.97
N PRO A 310 -8.31 -3.48 -17.30
CA PRO A 310 -9.35 -4.34 -17.88
C PRO A 310 -9.31 -5.78 -17.35
N LEU A 311 -8.11 -6.36 -17.21
CA LEU A 311 -7.92 -7.75 -16.78
C LEU A 311 -7.96 -7.91 -15.25
N GLY A 312 -7.30 -7.01 -14.52
CA GLY A 312 -7.16 -7.11 -13.06
C GLY A 312 -8.51 -7.04 -12.35
N ASP A 313 -9.31 -6.03 -12.67
CA ASP A 313 -10.60 -5.78 -12.02
C ASP A 313 -11.57 -6.96 -12.26
N ILE A 314 -11.62 -7.50 -13.48
CA ILE A 314 -12.44 -8.69 -13.82
C ILE A 314 -11.98 -9.92 -13.04
N SER A 315 -10.68 -10.18 -13.03
CA SER A 315 -10.09 -11.32 -12.33
C SER A 315 -10.40 -11.29 -10.82
N GLU A 316 -10.28 -10.12 -10.20
CA GLU A 316 -10.54 -9.95 -8.77
C GLU A 316 -12.02 -10.16 -8.43
N VAL A 317 -12.95 -9.58 -9.21
CA VAL A 317 -14.39 -9.75 -8.95
C VAL A 317 -14.84 -11.20 -9.10
N LYS A 318 -14.37 -11.91 -10.13
CA LYS A 318 -14.63 -13.36 -10.27
C LYS A 318 -14.18 -14.15 -9.05
N ALA A 319 -13.00 -13.82 -8.53
CA ALA A 319 -12.47 -14.46 -7.33
C ALA A 319 -13.31 -14.16 -6.09
N ILE A 320 -13.77 -12.90 -5.92
CA ILE A 320 -14.65 -12.50 -4.81
C ILE A 320 -15.97 -13.29 -4.86
N GLN A 321 -16.65 -13.32 -6.01
CA GLN A 321 -17.90 -14.07 -6.15
C GLN A 321 -17.70 -15.58 -5.86
N SER A 322 -16.56 -16.14 -6.27
CA SER A 322 -16.25 -17.55 -6.03
C SER A 322 -15.96 -17.87 -4.57
N VAL A 323 -15.34 -16.96 -3.82
CA VAL A 323 -14.98 -17.16 -2.41
C VAL A 323 -16.16 -16.86 -1.48
N PHE A 324 -16.91 -15.80 -1.76
CA PHE A 324 -17.94 -15.28 -0.87
C PHE A 324 -19.36 -15.74 -1.25
N GLY A 325 -19.58 -16.30 -2.44
CA GLY A 325 -20.89 -16.78 -2.87
C GLY A 325 -21.98 -15.71 -2.73
N ASP A 326 -23.10 -16.06 -2.10
CA ASP A 326 -24.20 -15.12 -1.84
C ASP A 326 -23.80 -13.94 -0.93
N HIS A 327 -22.75 -14.10 -0.12
CA HIS A 327 -22.26 -13.03 0.75
C HIS A 327 -21.55 -11.91 -0.03
N ALA A 328 -21.09 -12.17 -1.25
CA ALA A 328 -20.50 -11.15 -2.11
C ALA A 328 -21.45 -9.98 -2.39
N TYR A 329 -22.77 -10.22 -2.33
CA TYR A 329 -23.82 -9.22 -2.54
C TYR A 329 -24.24 -8.48 -1.25
N LYS A 330 -23.62 -8.79 -0.10
CA LYS A 330 -23.91 -8.18 1.22
C LYS A 330 -22.75 -7.35 1.76
N LEU A 331 -21.52 -7.75 1.44
CA LEU A 331 -20.32 -6.99 1.79
C LEU A 331 -20.14 -5.76 0.89
N ASN A 332 -19.35 -4.81 1.36
CA ASN A 332 -18.88 -3.71 0.54
C ASN A 332 -17.58 -4.11 -0.17
N ILE A 333 -17.46 -3.73 -1.43
CA ILE A 333 -16.26 -3.80 -2.25
C ILE A 333 -15.86 -2.35 -2.53
N GLY A 334 -14.59 -2.00 -2.38
CA GLY A 334 -14.13 -0.64 -2.67
C GLY A 334 -12.68 -0.62 -3.13
N SER A 335 -12.33 0.30 -4.04
CA SER A 335 -10.94 0.56 -4.44
C SER A 335 -10.55 2.00 -4.12
N THR A 336 -9.71 2.18 -3.11
CA THR A 336 -9.14 3.49 -2.78
C THR A 336 -8.15 3.99 -3.83
N LYS A 337 -7.66 3.13 -4.74
CA LYS A 337 -6.82 3.54 -5.87
C LYS A 337 -7.54 4.46 -6.86
N SER A 338 -8.88 4.47 -6.85
CA SER A 338 -9.68 5.48 -7.56
C SER A 338 -9.30 6.91 -7.15
N MET A 339 -8.85 7.10 -5.91
CA MET A 339 -8.44 8.40 -5.35
C MET A 339 -6.92 8.53 -5.28
N THR A 340 -6.21 7.51 -4.78
CA THR A 340 -4.76 7.61 -4.53
C THR A 340 -3.90 7.32 -5.76
N GLY A 341 -4.50 6.80 -6.85
CA GLY A 341 -3.74 6.06 -7.85
C GLY A 341 -3.09 4.82 -7.24
N HIS A 342 -2.19 4.21 -8.00
CA HIS A 342 -1.49 3.00 -7.62
C HIS A 342 -0.06 3.31 -7.15
N LEU A 343 0.15 3.26 -5.84
CA LEU A 343 1.43 3.51 -5.19
C LEU A 343 2.41 2.31 -5.24
N LEU A 344 2.23 1.40 -6.20
CA LEU A 344 3.05 0.19 -6.39
C LEU A 344 3.34 -0.52 -5.06
N GLY A 345 4.61 -0.62 -4.65
CA GLY A 345 5.02 -1.33 -3.44
C GLY A 345 4.51 -0.73 -2.13
N ALA A 346 4.04 0.52 -2.11
CA ALA A 346 3.43 1.16 -0.94
C ALA A 346 1.90 1.02 -0.88
N ALA A 347 1.26 0.56 -1.96
CA ALA A 347 -0.20 0.47 -2.07
C ALA A 347 -0.80 -0.34 -0.92
N GLY A 348 -0.24 -1.51 -0.65
CA GLY A 348 -0.68 -2.39 0.44
C GLY A 348 -0.70 -1.73 1.82
N ALA A 349 0.25 -0.83 2.10
CA ALA A 349 0.31 -0.16 3.40
C ALA A 349 -0.79 0.89 3.56
N ILE A 350 -0.98 1.76 2.57
CA ILE A 350 -2.03 2.80 2.63
C ILE A 350 -3.44 2.19 2.53
N GLU A 351 -3.57 1.03 1.88
CA GLU A 351 -4.83 0.27 1.78
C GLU A 351 -5.16 -0.50 3.06
N ALA A 352 -4.14 -1.00 3.77
CA ALA A 352 -4.28 -1.52 5.12
C ALA A 352 -4.75 -0.41 6.07
N ILE A 353 -4.13 0.78 6.03
CA ILE A 353 -4.56 1.95 6.82
C ILE A 353 -6.02 2.31 6.51
N ALA A 354 -6.42 2.37 5.24
CA ALA A 354 -7.81 2.63 4.86
C ALA A 354 -8.78 1.58 5.42
N SER A 355 -8.40 0.30 5.40
CA SER A 355 -9.20 -0.80 5.94
C SER A 355 -9.33 -0.74 7.46
N ILE A 356 -8.25 -0.44 8.17
CA ILE A 356 -8.24 -0.24 9.63
C ILE A 356 -9.10 0.96 10.01
N MET A 357 -9.01 2.06 9.25
CA MET A 357 -9.82 3.25 9.49
C MET A 357 -11.30 3.02 9.16
N ALA A 358 -11.63 2.17 8.19
CA ALA A 358 -12.99 1.75 7.93
C ALA A 358 -13.58 0.97 9.12
N VAL A 359 -12.81 0.01 9.67
CA VAL A 359 -13.17 -0.71 10.91
C VAL A 359 -13.38 0.24 12.08
N ARG A 360 -12.46 1.20 12.26
CA ARG A 360 -12.50 2.14 13.38
C ARG A 360 -13.66 3.12 13.31
N ASN A 361 -14.00 3.59 12.12
CA ASN A 361 -14.94 4.69 11.92
C ASN A 361 -16.33 4.24 11.43
N ASN A 362 -16.53 2.96 11.12
CA ASN A 362 -17.78 2.44 10.55
C ASN A 362 -18.20 3.17 9.26
N ILE A 363 -17.22 3.44 8.40
CA ILE A 363 -17.40 4.12 7.10
C ILE A 363 -16.55 3.39 6.07
N VAL A 364 -17.15 3.02 4.94
CA VAL A 364 -16.43 2.51 3.78
C VAL A 364 -16.16 3.65 2.79
N PRO A 365 -14.90 3.93 2.43
CA PRO A 365 -14.56 4.91 1.40
C PRO A 365 -15.15 4.56 0.03
N PRO A 366 -15.43 5.57 -0.82
CA PRO A 366 -15.96 5.33 -2.15
C PRO A 366 -14.92 4.72 -3.09
N THR A 367 -15.41 4.03 -4.12
CA THR A 367 -14.72 3.94 -5.41
C THR A 367 -15.21 5.09 -6.28
N ILE A 368 -14.42 6.16 -6.43
CA ILE A 368 -14.82 7.31 -7.27
C ILE A 368 -14.67 7.01 -8.76
N ASN A 369 -15.16 7.93 -9.60
CA ASN A 369 -15.03 7.90 -11.06
C ASN A 369 -15.76 6.75 -11.76
N HIS A 370 -16.86 6.26 -11.16
CA HIS A 370 -17.78 5.35 -11.84
C HIS A 370 -18.86 6.16 -12.59
N PHE A 371 -18.88 6.04 -13.90
CA PHE A 371 -19.80 6.74 -14.80
C PHE A 371 -20.65 5.76 -15.62
N THR A 372 -20.07 4.63 -16.02
CA THR A 372 -20.68 3.67 -16.94
C THR A 372 -20.53 2.25 -16.40
N ASP A 373 -21.67 1.57 -16.23
CA ASP A 373 -21.70 0.16 -15.84
C ASP A 373 -21.00 -0.73 -16.88
N ASP A 374 -20.18 -1.65 -16.41
CA ASP A 374 -19.54 -2.69 -17.22
C ASP A 374 -20.34 -3.99 -17.09
N ASP A 375 -20.86 -4.47 -18.22
CA ASP A 375 -21.69 -5.68 -18.31
C ASP A 375 -20.95 -6.97 -17.87
N SER A 376 -19.62 -6.91 -17.69
CA SER A 376 -18.83 -8.01 -17.13
C SER A 376 -18.98 -8.19 -15.62
N PHE A 377 -19.55 -7.20 -14.91
CA PHE A 377 -19.81 -7.27 -13.48
C PHE A 377 -21.30 -7.47 -13.17
N ASP A 378 -21.60 -8.23 -12.12
CA ASP A 378 -22.97 -8.35 -11.62
C ASP A 378 -23.36 -7.05 -10.90
N SER A 379 -24.32 -6.33 -11.45
CA SER A 379 -24.85 -5.05 -10.93
C SER A 379 -25.36 -5.11 -9.47
N ARG A 380 -25.58 -6.30 -8.90
CA ARG A 380 -25.97 -6.48 -7.50
C ARG A 380 -24.80 -6.33 -6.52
N LEU A 381 -23.56 -6.38 -6.98
CA LEU A 381 -22.38 -6.18 -6.16
C LEU A 381 -22.30 -4.72 -5.69
N ASN A 382 -21.97 -4.50 -4.42
CA ASN A 382 -21.82 -3.16 -3.88
C ASN A 382 -20.36 -2.68 -3.95
N PHE A 383 -19.99 -2.05 -5.07
CA PHE A 383 -18.66 -1.46 -5.29
C PHE A 383 -18.43 -0.10 -4.59
N THR A 384 -19.38 0.33 -3.75
CA THR A 384 -19.29 1.60 -3.01
C THR A 384 -19.04 2.80 -3.95
N PHE A 385 -19.75 2.86 -5.08
CA PHE A 385 -19.47 3.86 -6.11
C PHE A 385 -19.74 5.30 -5.64
N ASN A 386 -18.78 6.20 -5.93
CA ASN A 386 -18.82 7.66 -5.86
C ASN A 386 -19.08 8.32 -4.49
N LYS A 387 -19.70 7.62 -3.54
CA LYS A 387 -19.99 8.16 -2.19
C LYS A 387 -19.63 7.15 -1.13
N ALA A 388 -18.98 7.64 -0.06
CA ALA A 388 -18.73 6.83 1.13
C ALA A 388 -20.04 6.29 1.69
N GLN A 389 -20.00 5.11 2.29
CA GLN A 389 -21.15 4.47 2.90
C GLN A 389 -20.90 4.22 4.39
N GLU A 390 -21.79 4.72 5.24
CA GLU A 390 -21.81 4.38 6.66
C GLU A 390 -22.30 2.94 6.81
N ARG A 391 -21.51 2.10 7.49
CA ARG A 391 -21.91 0.75 7.91
C ARG A 391 -21.04 0.29 9.06
N GLU A 392 -21.57 -0.58 9.90
CA GLU A 392 -20.73 -1.31 10.84
C GLU A 392 -19.71 -2.16 10.06
N VAL A 393 -18.42 -1.99 10.37
CA VAL A 393 -17.31 -2.76 9.76
C VAL A 393 -16.56 -3.49 10.87
N LYS A 394 -16.94 -4.75 11.14
CA LYS A 394 -16.26 -5.59 12.12
C LYS A 394 -15.03 -6.24 11.54
N VAL A 395 -15.08 -6.62 10.26
CA VAL A 395 -13.99 -7.30 9.56
C VAL A 395 -13.75 -6.66 8.20
N ALA A 396 -12.53 -6.19 7.98
CA ALA A 396 -12.08 -5.65 6.70
C ALA A 396 -10.94 -6.51 6.12
N MET A 397 -11.03 -6.83 4.84
CA MET A 397 -9.99 -7.50 4.06
C MET A 397 -9.32 -6.48 3.13
N SER A 398 -8.00 -6.54 3.01
CA SER A 398 -7.23 -5.70 2.08
C SER A 398 -6.43 -6.58 1.13
N ASN A 399 -6.72 -6.48 -0.17
CA ASN A 399 -6.08 -7.28 -1.22
C ASN A 399 -5.01 -6.50 -1.98
N THR A 400 -3.93 -7.17 -2.36
CA THR A 400 -2.89 -6.58 -3.22
C THR A 400 -2.29 -7.63 -4.15
N PHE A 401 -2.36 -7.39 -5.46
CA PHE A 401 -1.91 -8.36 -6.47
C PHE A 401 -0.83 -7.74 -7.35
N GLY A 402 0.41 -8.18 -7.20
CA GLY A 402 1.57 -7.67 -7.92
C GLY A 402 1.83 -8.36 -9.25
N PHE A 403 2.45 -7.61 -10.17
CA PHE A 403 3.20 -8.19 -11.27
C PHE A 403 4.18 -9.26 -10.78
N GLY A 404 4.43 -10.28 -11.59
CA GLY A 404 5.08 -11.52 -11.17
C GLY A 404 4.09 -12.57 -10.63
N GLY A 405 2.80 -12.22 -10.52
CA GLY A 405 1.76 -13.10 -10.00
C GLY A 405 1.81 -13.22 -8.48
N HIS A 406 2.24 -12.17 -7.78
CA HIS A 406 2.33 -12.13 -6.32
C HIS A 406 0.99 -11.72 -5.72
N ASN A 407 0.28 -12.62 -5.07
CA ASN A 407 -1.02 -12.30 -4.48
C ASN A 407 -0.92 -12.29 -2.96
N THR A 408 -1.31 -11.18 -2.34
CA THR A 408 -1.34 -11.03 -0.89
C THR A 408 -2.68 -10.48 -0.41
N SER A 409 -3.06 -10.87 0.82
CA SER A 409 -4.25 -10.37 1.47
C SER A 409 -4.07 -10.37 2.98
N VAL A 410 -4.61 -9.37 3.66
CA VAL A 410 -4.61 -9.26 5.13
C VAL A 410 -6.03 -8.98 5.63
N ILE A 411 -6.35 -9.45 6.83
CA ILE A 411 -7.64 -9.19 7.48
C ILE A 411 -7.44 -8.47 8.81
N PHE A 412 -8.18 -7.38 8.98
CA PHE A 412 -8.28 -6.62 10.21
C PHE A 412 -9.65 -6.80 10.83
N ARG A 413 -9.70 -6.89 12.16
CA ARG A 413 -10.93 -7.01 12.93
C ARG A 413 -11.02 -5.92 14.00
N GLN A 414 -12.23 -5.44 14.24
CA GLN A 414 -12.54 -4.66 15.44
C GLN A 414 -12.14 -5.45 16.70
N LEU A 415 -11.42 -4.79 17.61
CA LEU A 415 -11.05 -5.42 18.87
C LEU A 415 -12.32 -5.60 19.72
N ASN A 416 -12.64 -6.85 20.07
CA ASN A 416 -13.60 -7.16 21.11
C ASN A 416 -12.79 -7.54 22.36
N ASP A 417 -13.11 -6.93 23.50
CA ASP A 417 -12.47 -7.18 24.80
C ASP A 417 -12.58 -8.66 25.23
#